data_AF-A0A5J5QCJ5-F1
#
_entry.id   AF-A0A5J5QCJ5-F1
#
_cell.length_a   1.000
_cell.length_b   1.000
_cell.length_c   1.000
_cell.angle_alpha   90.00
_cell.angle_beta   90.00
_cell.angle_gamma   90.00
#
_symmetry.space_group_name_H-M   'P 1'
#
loop_
_entity.id
_entity.type
_entity.pdbx_description
1 polymer ?
#
loop_
_entity_poly.entity_id
_entity_poly.type
_entity_poly.pdbx_seq_one_letter_code
_entity_poly.pdbx_strand_id
1 'polypeptide(L)'
;KSRCSACAFSAARKRTYNLSVKAIRRKTTGIGRIRYLCHVPRRFKTGFREGNELLILLADGFIILSFFSFFFVQSISLEFVSIFNFGVGS
;
A
#
# COMPACT_ATOMS: atom_id res chain seq x y z
N LYS A 1 14.68 -45.08 -5.28
CA LYS A 1 14.15 -44.26 -6.40
C LYS A 1 13.82 -42.87 -5.88
N SER A 2 14.56 -41.84 -6.29
CA SER A 2 14.51 -40.47 -5.73
C SER A 2 13.39 -39.60 -6.33
N ARG A 3 12.15 -40.09 -6.35
CA ARG A 3 11.01 -39.32 -6.86
C ARG A 3 9.82 -39.39 -5.90
N CYS A 4 9.20 -38.24 -5.64
CA CYS A 4 7.98 -38.20 -4.83
C CYS A 4 6.83 -38.86 -5.58
N SER A 5 6.13 -39.82 -4.95
CA SER A 5 4.97 -40.50 -5.54
C SER A 5 3.77 -39.57 -5.78
N ALA A 6 3.65 -38.51 -4.98
CA ALA A 6 2.51 -37.59 -5.01
C ALA A 6 2.70 -36.40 -5.97
N CYS A 7 3.87 -35.76 -6.00
CA CYS A 7 4.11 -34.56 -6.82
C CYS A 7 5.14 -34.78 -7.94
N ALA A 8 5.88 -35.89 -7.92
CA ALA A 8 6.96 -36.22 -8.86
C ALA A 8 8.16 -35.25 -8.87
N PHE A 9 8.43 -34.52 -7.77
CA PHE A 9 9.73 -33.86 -7.57
C PHE A 9 10.85 -34.88 -7.82
N SER A 10 11.82 -34.71 -8.73
CA SER A 10 12.44 -33.55 -9.41
C SER A 10 11.88 -33.13 -10.79
N ALA A 11 10.70 -33.60 -11.20
CA ALA A 11 10.12 -33.22 -12.48
C ALA A 11 9.63 -31.75 -12.47
N ALA A 12 9.75 -31.06 -13.61
CA ALA A 12 9.30 -29.67 -13.77
C ALA A 12 7.77 -29.53 -13.66
N ARG A 13 7.02 -30.57 -14.06
CA ARG A 13 5.55 -30.60 -13.98
C ARG A 13 5.09 -31.44 -12.81
N LYS A 14 4.05 -30.97 -12.13
CA LYS A 14 3.37 -31.74 -11.09
C LYS A 14 2.65 -32.93 -11.70
N ARG A 15 2.87 -34.11 -11.11
CA ARG A 15 2.18 -35.35 -11.49
C ARG A 15 0.69 -35.29 -11.15
N THR A 16 -0.16 -35.59 -12.14
CA THR A 16 -1.63 -35.70 -12.03
C THR A 16 -2.15 -36.87 -12.87
N TYR A 17 -3.19 -37.56 -12.41
CA TYR A 17 -3.88 -38.63 -13.16
C TYR A 17 -5.38 -38.45 -13.09
N ASN A 18 -6.03 -38.54 -14.26
CA ASN A 18 -7.48 -38.40 -14.41
C ASN A 18 -8.27 -39.51 -13.70
N LEU A 19 -7.67 -40.67 -13.47
CA LEU A 19 -8.28 -41.77 -12.69
C LEU A 19 -8.54 -41.38 -11.22
N SER A 20 -7.78 -40.42 -10.68
CA SER A 20 -7.81 -40.07 -9.25
C SER A 20 -8.50 -38.72 -9.00
N VAL A 21 -9.82 -38.65 -9.22
CA VAL A 21 -10.61 -37.40 -9.12
C VAL A 21 -10.45 -36.71 -7.76
N LYS A 22 -10.45 -37.47 -6.65
CA LYS A 22 -10.25 -36.92 -5.30
C LYS A 22 -8.87 -36.30 -5.11
N ALA A 23 -7.84 -36.87 -5.74
CA ALA A 23 -6.48 -36.33 -5.67
C ALA A 23 -6.35 -35.03 -6.47
N ILE A 24 -7.04 -34.94 -7.61
CA ILE A 24 -7.15 -33.69 -8.40
C ILE A 24 -7.83 -32.61 -7.55
N ARG A 25 -9.01 -32.91 -6.97
CA ARG A 25 -9.77 -31.98 -6.10
C ARG A 25 -9.04 -31.50 -4.84
N ARG A 26 -7.95 -32.15 -4.42
CA ARG A 26 -7.10 -31.71 -3.28
C ARG A 26 -5.98 -30.78 -3.70
N LYS A 27 -5.68 -30.70 -5.00
CA LYS A 27 -4.55 -29.94 -5.55
C LYS A 27 -4.98 -28.87 -6.55
N THR A 28 -6.25 -28.80 -6.91
CA THR A 28 -6.79 -27.76 -7.78
C THR A 28 -6.59 -26.37 -7.16
N THR A 29 -6.45 -25.37 -8.01
CA THR A 29 -6.37 -23.96 -7.60
C THR A 29 -7.58 -23.60 -6.74
N GLY A 30 -7.39 -22.83 -5.66
CA GLY A 30 -8.49 -22.43 -4.78
C GLY A 30 -8.50 -23.05 -3.38
N ILE A 31 -7.76 -24.14 -3.14
CA ILE A 31 -7.86 -24.90 -1.87
C ILE A 31 -6.96 -24.33 -0.77
N GLY A 32 -5.81 -23.75 -1.15
CA GLY A 32 -4.84 -23.17 -0.24
C GLY A 32 -4.94 -21.65 -0.15
N ARG A 33 -4.08 -21.04 0.67
CA ARG A 33 -3.98 -19.57 0.76
C ARG A 33 -3.50 -19.01 -0.58
N ILE A 34 -4.32 -18.20 -1.24
CA ILE A 34 -3.98 -17.58 -2.52
C ILE A 34 -3.64 -16.11 -2.31
N ARG A 35 -2.35 -15.80 -2.28
CA ARG A 35 -1.88 -14.41 -2.09
C ARG A 35 -2.25 -13.49 -3.26
N TYR A 36 -2.16 -13.99 -4.49
CA TYR A 36 -2.36 -13.17 -5.68
C TYR A 36 -3.81 -13.21 -6.18
N LEU A 37 -4.35 -14.40 -6.48
CA LEU A 37 -5.66 -14.53 -7.14
C LEU A 37 -6.82 -13.96 -6.32
N CYS A 38 -6.72 -13.85 -4.99
CA CYS A 38 -7.76 -13.22 -4.18
C CYS A 38 -7.95 -11.73 -4.50
N HIS A 39 -6.89 -11.03 -4.92
CA HIS A 39 -6.95 -9.59 -5.22
C HIS A 39 -7.19 -9.30 -6.70
N VAL A 40 -6.98 -10.29 -7.57
CA VAL A 40 -7.21 -10.19 -9.02
C VAL A 40 -8.63 -9.70 -9.38
N PRO A 41 -9.75 -10.25 -8.83
CA PRO A 41 -11.09 -9.75 -9.17
C PRO A 41 -11.32 -8.30 -8.74
N ARG A 42 -10.67 -7.85 -7.66
CA ARG A 42 -10.71 -6.45 -7.23
C ARG A 42 -9.95 -5.54 -8.20
N ARG A 43 -8.78 -5.97 -8.67
CA ARG A 43 -7.96 -5.23 -9.63
C ARG A 43 -8.61 -5.11 -11.01
N PHE A 44 -9.36 -6.13 -11.44
CA PHE A 44 -10.13 -6.07 -12.69
C PHE A 44 -11.15 -4.93 -12.69
N LYS A 45 -11.84 -4.71 -11.56
CA LYS A 45 -12.81 -3.59 -11.43
C LYS A 45 -12.15 -2.23 -11.50
N THR A 46 -10.92 -2.11 -11.03
CA THR A 46 -10.15 -0.86 -11.02
C THR A 46 -9.24 -0.71 -12.24
N GLY A 47 -9.36 -1.57 -13.26
CA GLY A 47 -8.57 -1.49 -14.50
C GLY A 47 -7.06 -1.60 -14.30
N PHE A 48 -6.60 -2.33 -13.27
CA PHE A 48 -5.17 -2.50 -12.96
C PHE A 48 -4.37 -1.19 -12.83
N ARG A 49 -4.97 -0.13 -12.26
CA ARG A 49 -4.24 1.13 -12.00
C ARG A 49 -3.08 0.90 -11.04
N GLU A 50 -1.90 1.37 -11.43
CA GLU A 50 -0.67 1.37 -10.64
C GLU A 50 -0.31 2.83 -10.32
N GLY A 51 -0.11 3.16 -9.03
CA GLY A 51 0.47 4.42 -8.56
C GLY A 51 -0.37 5.71 -8.69
N ASN A 52 -1.10 6.08 -7.63
CA ASN A 52 -1.55 7.47 -7.39
C ASN A 52 -0.83 8.10 -6.19
N GLU A 53 0.41 7.69 -5.89
CA GLU A 53 1.13 8.16 -4.69
C GLU A 53 1.68 9.59 -4.85
N LEU A 54 1.90 10.05 -6.08
CA LEU A 54 2.47 11.38 -6.35
C LEU A 54 1.50 12.55 -6.06
N LEU A 55 0.19 12.32 -6.14
CA LEU A 55 -0.80 13.39 -5.89
C LEU A 55 -1.02 13.68 -4.39
N ILE A 56 -0.74 12.72 -3.51
CA ILE A 56 -0.94 12.88 -2.06
C ILE A 56 0.24 13.66 -1.44
N LEU A 57 1.47 13.33 -1.83
CA LEU A 57 2.66 14.02 -1.32
C LEU A 57 2.73 15.51 -1.72
N LEU A 58 2.21 15.87 -2.91
CA LEU A 58 2.12 17.26 -3.34
C LEU A 58 1.04 18.04 -2.58
N ALA A 59 -0.07 17.39 -2.21
CA ALA A 59 -1.13 18.01 -1.41
C ALA A 59 -0.71 18.23 0.05
N ASP A 60 -0.05 17.24 0.66
CA ASP A 60 0.43 17.33 2.04
C ASP A 60 1.56 18.37 2.16
N GLY A 61 2.44 18.48 1.16
CA GLY A 61 3.49 19.51 1.11
C GLY A 61 2.94 20.94 1.05
N PHE A 62 1.88 21.19 0.26
CA PHE A 62 1.27 22.51 0.15
C PHE A 62 0.59 22.95 1.46
N ILE A 63 -0.06 22.02 2.17
CA ILE A 63 -0.69 22.29 3.48
C ILE A 63 0.38 22.60 4.54
N ILE A 64 1.48 21.86 4.59
CA ILE A 64 2.56 22.08 5.55
C ILE A 64 3.24 23.44 5.33
N LEU A 65 3.54 23.80 4.08
CA LEU A 65 4.12 25.12 3.74
C LEU A 65 3.17 26.27 4.09
N SER A 66 1.86 26.08 3.88
CA SER A 66 0.82 27.06 4.24
C SER A 66 0.71 27.24 5.76
N PHE A 67 0.73 26.14 6.52
CA PHE A 67 0.71 26.18 7.99
C PHE A 67 1.96 26.83 8.59
N PHE A 68 3.15 26.52 8.04
CA PHE A 68 4.41 27.09 8.52
C PHE A 68 4.51 28.59 8.26
N SER A 69 4.04 29.05 7.09
CA SER A 69 3.98 30.49 6.76
C SER A 69 3.00 31.25 7.64
N PHE A 70 1.81 30.70 7.89
CA PHE A 70 0.80 31.34 8.75
C PHE A 70 1.28 31.49 10.21
N PHE A 71 1.90 30.44 10.77
CA PHE A 71 2.43 30.48 12.13
C PHE A 71 3.58 31.49 12.27
N PHE A 72 4.46 31.58 11.26
CA PHE A 72 5.57 32.53 11.23
C PHE A 72 5.09 33.99 11.19
N VAL A 73 4.05 34.30 10.41
CA VAL A 73 3.45 35.65 10.34
C VAL A 73 2.77 36.05 11.65
N GLN A 74 2.12 35.10 12.33
CA GLN A 74 1.50 35.33 13.63
C GLN A 74 2.55 35.59 14.73
N SER A 75 3.66 34.86 14.74
CA SER A 75 4.76 35.04 15.69
C SER A 75 5.45 36.40 15.55
N ILE A 76 5.71 36.87 14.31
CA ILE A 76 6.31 38.18 14.08
C ILE A 76 5.38 39.32 14.54
N SER A 77 4.07 39.17 14.34
CA SER A 77 3.09 40.18 14.77
C SER A 77 2.99 40.28 16.30
N LEU A 78 3.10 39.15 17.00
CA LEU A 78 3.06 39.11 18.47
C LEU A 78 4.34 39.66 19.10
N GLU A 79 5.52 39.42 18.51
CA GLU A 79 6.76 40.08 18.94
C GLU A 79 6.72 41.59 18.67
N PHE A 80 6.17 42.02 17.53
CA PHE A 80 6.07 43.45 17.19
C PHE A 80 5.09 44.20 18.11
N VAL A 81 3.95 43.60 18.46
CA VAL A 81 2.99 44.17 19.42
C VAL A 81 3.56 44.20 20.84
N SER A 82 4.36 43.20 21.24
CA SER A 82 5.08 43.23 22.52
C SER A 82 6.16 44.31 22.58
N ILE A 83 6.91 44.55 21.50
CA ILE A 83 7.92 45.62 21.44
C ILE A 83 7.27 47.00 21.52
N PHE A 84 6.13 47.22 20.85
CA PHE A 84 5.45 48.52 20.85
C PHE A 84 4.69 48.82 22.15
N ASN A 85 4.12 47.80 22.82
CA ASN A 85 3.45 47.99 24.13
C ASN A 85 4.44 48.20 25.29
N PHE A 86 5.71 47.84 25.14
CA PHE A 86 6.75 48.15 26.13
C PHE A 86 7.29 49.58 26.02
N GLY A 87 6.92 50.32 24.97
CA GLY A 87 7.37 51.71 24.71
C GLY A 87 6.35 52.81 25.01
N VAL A 88 5.10 52.46 25.36
CA VAL A 88 4.06 53.42 25.79
C VAL A 88 3.52 52.99 27.16
N GLY A 89 4.44 52.86 28.11
CA GLY A 89 4.16 52.73 29.53
C GLY A 89 5.09 53.69 30.26
N SER A 90 4.72 54.97 30.18
CA SER A 90 5.16 56.05 31.09
C SER A 90 5.01 55.65 32.55
#